data_AF-A0A6I9TMU6-F1
#
_entry.id   AF-A0A6I9TMU6-F1
#
_cell.length_a   1.000
_cell.length_b   1.000
_cell.length_c   1.000
_cell.angle_alpha   90.00
_cell.angle_beta   90.00
_cell.angle_gamma   90.00
#
_symmetry.space_group_name_H-M   'P 1'
#
loop_
_entity.id
_entity.type
_entity.pdbx_description
1 polymer ?
#
loop_
_entity_poly.entity_id
_entity_poly.type
_entity_poly.pdbx_seq_one_letter_code
_entity_poly.pdbx_strand_id
1 'polypeptide(L)'
;MMALKPLHFFSLVFLVFLALSSVANAKRQMPSDQKPSSFDFIKHLEGCHKGNKTKGIHHLKHYLHQFGYLDYPNQIHANDDDFDDLLESALKTYQHNYHIKPTGTLDTETITKLVTPRCGNPDIVNGTNTMLPRSKKTQNSSSSPSSIHTVSHYSFFRGNPRWPPSKTHLTYGFSANTPTNAIDPVVRAFEKWDSATHFTFSRAQNNQRPDLVIGFHRRDHGDGAPFDGPGGTIAHAFAPTDGRFHYDSEETWSIAPNANAFHLETVALHEIGHLLGLGHSSVEGAIMYARIQRGATKNLHADDIQGIRVLYNV
;
A
#
# COMPACT_ATOMS: atom_id res chain seq x y z
N MET A 1 -3.46 43.42 96.49
CA MET A 1 -2.35 42.55 96.91
C MET A 1 -2.77 41.10 96.77
N MET A 2 -2.38 40.44 95.67
CA MET A 2 -2.22 38.99 95.58
C MET A 2 -1.35 38.74 94.36
N ALA A 3 -0.09 38.42 94.64
CA ALA A 3 0.94 38.07 93.67
C ALA A 3 0.83 36.59 93.34
N LEU A 4 0.82 36.24 92.05
CA LEU A 4 0.96 34.87 91.58
C LEU A 4 2.42 34.62 91.19
N LYS A 5 2.91 33.46 91.63
CA LYS A 5 4.32 33.00 91.62
C LYS A 5 4.85 32.72 90.20
N PRO A 6 6.19 32.76 90.00
CA PRO A 6 6.85 32.36 88.76
C PRO A 6 7.14 30.85 88.75
N LEU A 7 7.24 30.25 87.56
CA LEU A 7 8.01 29.03 87.35
C LEU A 7 8.63 29.03 85.94
N HIS A 8 9.95 29.17 85.91
CA HIS A 8 10.81 28.78 84.79
C HIS A 8 11.08 27.27 84.89
N PHE A 9 11.08 26.53 83.76
CA PHE A 9 12.29 25.95 83.12
C PHE A 9 11.93 25.01 81.94
N PHE A 10 12.51 25.34 80.78
CA PHE A 10 12.98 24.53 79.64
C PHE A 10 12.50 23.09 79.39
N SER A 11 12.11 22.78 78.14
CA SER A 11 13.03 22.20 77.14
C SER A 11 12.36 21.90 75.79
N LEU A 12 12.91 22.51 74.73
CA LEU A 12 13.26 21.95 73.41
C LEU A 12 12.25 21.01 72.69
N VAL A 13 11.68 21.45 71.55
CA VAL A 13 11.82 20.81 70.22
C VAL A 13 11.42 21.82 69.14
N PHE A 14 12.34 22.08 68.23
CA PHE A 14 12.21 22.94 67.05
C PHE A 14 11.72 22.07 65.88
N LEU A 15 10.59 22.40 65.25
CA LEU A 15 10.15 21.78 64.00
C LEU A 15 9.63 22.87 63.05
N VAL A 16 10.57 23.45 62.31
CA VAL A 16 10.29 24.28 61.13
C VAL A 16 10.12 23.34 59.94
N PHE A 17 8.88 23.14 59.48
CA PHE A 17 8.61 22.49 58.21
C PHE A 17 8.88 23.48 57.07
N LEU A 18 10.02 23.31 56.39
CA LEU A 18 10.29 23.92 55.08
C LEU A 18 9.52 23.13 54.01
N ALA A 19 8.45 23.74 53.49
CA ALA A 19 7.83 23.31 52.24
C ALA A 19 8.74 23.70 51.08
N LEU A 20 9.59 22.78 50.64
CA LEU A 20 10.25 22.84 49.33
C LEU A 20 9.21 22.47 48.27
N SER A 21 8.50 23.48 47.75
CA SER A 21 7.78 23.35 46.49
C SER A 21 8.78 23.14 45.36
N SER A 22 8.91 21.89 44.93
CA SER A 22 9.62 21.50 43.72
C SER A 22 8.93 22.14 42.50
N VAL A 23 9.60 23.12 41.92
CA VAL A 23 9.28 23.59 40.55
C VAL A 23 9.71 22.47 39.60
N ALA A 24 8.82 21.51 39.39
CA ALA A 24 8.94 20.60 38.27
C ALA A 24 8.64 21.40 37.00
N ASN A 25 9.67 21.62 36.20
CA ASN A 25 9.57 22.12 34.84
C ASN A 25 8.57 21.24 34.07
N ALA A 26 7.34 21.72 33.90
CA ALA A 26 6.42 21.16 32.93
C ALA A 26 7.01 21.42 31.54
N LYS A 27 7.75 20.44 31.01
CA LYS A 27 8.04 20.36 29.58
C LYS A 27 6.68 20.36 28.89
N ARG A 28 6.37 21.47 28.19
CA ARG A 28 5.32 21.49 27.17
C ARG A 28 5.55 20.29 26.27
N GLN A 29 4.64 19.33 26.34
CA GLN A 29 4.60 18.21 25.43
C GLN A 29 4.27 18.81 24.06
N MET A 30 5.27 18.84 23.18
CA MET A 30 5.06 19.22 21.79
C MET A 30 4.05 18.27 21.15
N PRO A 31 3.22 18.73 20.21
CA PRO A 31 2.36 17.83 19.43
C PRO A 31 3.24 16.74 18.83
N SER A 32 2.78 15.49 18.84
CA SER A 32 3.52 14.37 18.28
C SER A 32 4.04 14.73 16.89
N ASP A 33 5.31 14.44 16.59
CA ASP A 33 5.86 14.52 15.24
C ASP A 33 5.00 13.67 14.29
N GLN A 34 3.96 14.26 13.71
CA GLN A 34 3.29 13.70 12.55
C GLN A 34 4.29 13.85 11.42
N LYS A 35 4.99 12.75 11.09
CA LYS A 35 5.78 12.70 9.86
C LYS A 35 4.87 13.16 8.72
N PRO A 36 5.32 14.12 7.88
CA PRO A 36 4.51 14.61 6.78
C PRO A 36 4.07 13.45 5.91
N SER A 37 2.79 13.40 5.57
CA SER A 37 2.22 12.36 4.73
C SER A 37 2.72 12.55 3.30
N SER A 38 2.99 11.46 2.57
CA SER A 38 3.30 11.50 1.14
C SER A 38 2.25 12.25 0.31
N PHE A 39 1.03 12.44 0.85
CA PHE A 39 -0.08 13.12 0.18
C PHE A 39 -0.49 14.48 0.74
N ASP A 40 0.30 15.10 1.62
CA ASP A 40 -0.08 16.43 2.13
C ASP A 40 -0.24 17.47 1.02
N PHE A 41 0.40 17.27 -0.14
CA PHE A 41 0.27 18.13 -1.33
C PHE A 41 -1.10 18.03 -2.02
N ILE A 42 -1.91 17.00 -1.79
CA ILE A 42 -3.11 16.77 -2.62
C ILE A 42 -4.35 17.44 -2.06
N LYS A 43 -4.38 17.67 -0.74
CA LYS A 43 -5.56 18.19 -0.04
C LYS A 43 -5.93 19.60 -0.50
N HIS A 44 -4.96 20.45 -0.79
CA HIS A 44 -5.21 21.81 -1.27
C HIS A 44 -5.55 21.88 -2.76
N LEU A 45 -5.55 20.74 -3.47
CA LEU A 45 -5.94 20.65 -4.88
C LEU A 45 -7.43 20.32 -5.06
N GLU A 46 -8.19 20.20 -3.97
CA GLU A 46 -9.63 19.92 -4.03
C GLU A 46 -10.38 20.94 -4.89
N GLY A 47 -11.21 20.44 -5.82
CA GLY A 47 -11.94 21.23 -6.79
C GLY A 47 -11.14 21.63 -8.04
N CYS A 48 -9.83 21.36 -8.10
CA CYS A 48 -9.06 21.62 -9.31
C CYS A 48 -9.56 20.77 -10.49
N HIS A 49 -9.65 21.41 -11.64
CA HIS A 49 -10.11 20.87 -12.91
C HIS A 49 -9.35 21.54 -14.06
N LYS A 50 -9.62 21.08 -15.28
CA LYS A 50 -8.99 21.59 -16.49
C LYS A 50 -9.03 23.12 -16.57
N GLY A 51 -7.87 23.71 -16.89
CA GLY A 51 -7.68 25.15 -17.03
C GLY A 51 -7.22 25.84 -15.73
N ASN A 52 -7.22 25.14 -14.59
CA ASN A 52 -6.57 25.66 -13.38
C ASN A 52 -5.05 25.58 -13.48
N LYS A 53 -4.37 26.52 -12.82
CA LYS A 53 -2.91 26.51 -12.59
C LYS A 53 -2.65 26.66 -11.09
N THR A 54 -2.43 25.54 -10.42
CA THR A 54 -2.36 25.46 -8.95
C THR A 54 -1.06 24.79 -8.54
N LYS A 55 -0.30 25.44 -7.66
CA LYS A 55 0.98 24.91 -7.17
C LYS A 55 0.81 23.51 -6.59
N GLY A 56 1.59 22.55 -7.07
CA GLY A 56 1.56 21.15 -6.61
C GLY A 56 0.83 20.19 -7.56
N ILE A 57 0.23 20.68 -8.66
CA ILE A 57 -0.37 19.82 -9.69
C ILE A 57 0.68 18.88 -10.32
N HIS A 58 1.92 19.32 -10.49
CA HIS A 58 3.00 18.44 -10.98
C HIS A 58 3.18 17.18 -10.12
N HIS A 59 3.01 17.26 -8.79
CA HIS A 59 3.08 16.07 -7.93
C HIS A 59 1.95 15.06 -8.24
N LEU A 60 0.74 15.54 -8.54
CA LEU A 60 -0.35 14.67 -9.00
C LEU A 60 -0.02 14.07 -10.37
N LYS A 61 0.58 14.84 -11.28
CA LYS A 61 1.04 14.33 -12.58
C LYS A 61 2.04 13.19 -12.40
N HIS A 62 3.02 13.35 -11.51
CA HIS A 62 3.98 12.29 -11.17
C HIS A 62 3.32 11.06 -10.55
N TYR A 63 2.36 11.25 -9.63
CA TYR A 63 1.61 10.13 -9.05
C TYR A 63 0.86 9.34 -10.12
N LEU A 64 0.11 10.01 -10.99
CA LEU A 64 -0.64 9.35 -12.07
C LEU A 64 0.30 8.70 -13.10
N HIS A 65 1.45 9.30 -13.37
CA HIS A 65 2.48 8.70 -14.21
C HIS A 65 3.08 7.42 -13.60
N GLN A 66 3.40 7.43 -12.30
CA GLN A 66 3.92 6.26 -11.59
C GLN A 66 2.99 5.04 -11.72
N PHE A 67 1.67 5.25 -11.66
CA PHE A 67 0.69 4.17 -11.80
C PHE A 67 0.18 3.95 -13.23
N GLY A 68 0.78 4.63 -14.22
CA GLY A 68 0.57 4.43 -15.65
C GLY A 68 -0.65 5.13 -16.26
N TYR A 69 -1.32 6.02 -15.52
CA TYR A 69 -2.48 6.78 -16.01
C TYR A 69 -2.11 7.94 -16.91
N LEU A 70 -0.89 8.45 -16.79
CA LEU A 70 -0.46 9.67 -17.46
C LEU A 70 0.94 9.47 -18.04
N ASP A 71 1.09 9.77 -19.33
CA ASP A 71 2.38 9.82 -20.00
C ASP A 71 2.41 11.07 -20.88
N TYR A 72 3.46 11.88 -20.71
CA TYR A 72 3.66 13.08 -21.51
C TYR A 72 4.70 12.80 -22.59
N PRO A 73 4.32 12.88 -23.88
CA PRO A 73 5.28 12.82 -24.97
C PRO A 73 6.38 13.87 -24.76
N ASN A 74 7.64 13.41 -24.78
CA ASN A 74 8.84 14.24 -24.56
C ASN A 74 8.90 14.97 -23.21
N GLN A 75 8.12 14.54 -22.20
CA GLN A 75 8.06 15.14 -20.86
C GLN A 75 7.64 16.62 -20.83
N ILE A 76 7.08 17.12 -21.94
CA ILE A 76 6.54 18.48 -22.02
C ILE A 76 5.29 18.52 -21.13
N HIS A 77 5.23 19.49 -20.20
CA HIS A 77 4.18 19.63 -19.17
C HIS A 77 4.22 18.62 -18.00
N ALA A 78 5.17 17.69 -17.96
CA ALA A 78 5.24 16.71 -16.86
C ALA A 78 5.51 17.37 -15.48
N ASN A 79 6.24 18.49 -15.48
CA ASN A 79 6.73 19.16 -14.27
C ASN A 79 6.08 20.52 -14.01
N ASP A 80 5.08 20.93 -14.80
CA ASP A 80 4.36 22.18 -14.55
C ASP A 80 3.10 21.97 -13.70
N ASP A 81 2.55 23.10 -13.26
CA ASP A 81 1.36 23.16 -12.42
C ASP A 81 0.07 23.40 -13.23
N ASP A 82 0.07 23.16 -14.54
CA ASP A 82 -1.09 23.35 -15.39
C ASP A 82 -1.98 22.09 -15.37
N PHE A 83 -3.29 22.29 -15.13
CA PHE A 83 -4.27 21.23 -15.26
C PHE A 83 -4.72 21.14 -16.72
N ASP A 84 -4.00 20.37 -17.52
CA ASP A 84 -4.21 20.20 -18.95
C ASP A 84 -5.22 19.08 -19.30
N ASP A 85 -5.48 18.92 -20.60
CA ASP A 85 -6.39 17.90 -21.15
C ASP A 85 -5.89 16.46 -20.86
N LEU A 86 -4.57 16.25 -20.81
CA LEU A 86 -4.00 14.92 -20.54
C LEU A 86 -4.22 14.53 -19.07
N LEU A 87 -4.01 15.45 -18.14
CA LEU A 87 -4.31 15.24 -16.72
C LEU A 87 -5.81 15.00 -16.49
N GLU A 88 -6.69 15.77 -17.15
CA GLU A 88 -8.15 15.54 -17.06
C GLU A 88 -8.52 14.12 -17.53
N SER A 89 -7.97 13.68 -18.67
CA SER A 89 -8.22 12.33 -19.22
C SER A 89 -7.66 11.22 -18.32
N ALA A 90 -6.47 11.43 -17.75
CA ALA A 90 -5.86 10.50 -16.80
C ALA A 90 -6.71 10.36 -15.54
N LEU A 91 -7.23 11.47 -14.99
CA LEU A 91 -8.13 11.46 -13.84
C LEU A 91 -9.46 10.77 -14.13
N LYS A 92 -10.06 10.98 -15.31
CA LYS A 92 -11.28 10.23 -15.70
C LYS A 92 -11.04 8.72 -15.74
N THR A 93 -9.88 8.31 -16.24
CA THR A 93 -9.49 6.89 -16.29
C THR A 93 -9.28 6.33 -14.88
N TYR A 94 -8.55 7.07 -14.04
CA TYR A 94 -8.36 6.74 -12.63
C TYR A 94 -9.69 6.61 -11.88
N GLN A 95 -10.58 7.58 -12.05
CA GLN A 95 -11.91 7.60 -11.45
C GLN A 95 -12.72 6.36 -11.87
N HIS A 96 -12.71 6.04 -13.16
CA HIS A 96 -13.37 4.86 -13.67
C HIS A 96 -12.83 3.55 -13.07
N ASN A 97 -11.50 3.41 -12.95
CA ASN A 97 -10.87 2.23 -12.35
C ASN A 97 -11.25 1.98 -10.89
N TYR A 98 -11.57 3.05 -10.15
CA TYR A 98 -11.96 2.98 -8.74
C TYR A 98 -13.47 3.11 -8.51
N HIS A 99 -14.27 2.95 -9.58
CA HIS A 99 -15.75 3.01 -9.56
C HIS A 99 -16.32 4.32 -9.01
N ILE A 100 -15.60 5.42 -9.20
CA ILE A 100 -16.05 6.78 -8.87
C ILE A 100 -16.45 7.50 -10.16
N LYS A 101 -17.31 8.52 -10.06
CA LYS A 101 -17.84 9.20 -11.25
C LYS A 101 -16.68 9.85 -12.05
N PRO A 102 -16.53 9.60 -13.37
CA PRO A 102 -15.41 10.09 -14.15
C PRO A 102 -15.60 11.58 -14.54
N THR A 103 -15.52 12.46 -13.55
CA THR A 103 -15.67 13.92 -13.69
C THR A 103 -14.45 14.59 -14.33
N GLY A 104 -13.25 14.02 -14.18
CA GLY A 104 -11.97 14.66 -14.52
C GLY A 104 -11.59 15.81 -13.58
N THR A 105 -12.25 15.92 -12.43
CA THR A 105 -12.02 16.94 -11.40
C THR A 105 -11.50 16.28 -10.12
N LEU A 106 -10.66 16.97 -9.35
CA LEU A 106 -10.23 16.54 -8.02
C LEU A 106 -11.32 16.78 -6.97
N ASP A 107 -12.43 16.07 -7.09
CA ASP A 107 -13.48 16.06 -6.07
C ASP A 107 -13.06 15.29 -4.80
N THR A 108 -13.82 15.45 -3.73
CA THR A 108 -13.57 14.83 -2.42
C THR A 108 -13.39 13.31 -2.51
N GLU A 109 -14.18 12.65 -3.35
CA GLU A 109 -14.15 11.19 -3.53
C GLU A 109 -12.85 10.76 -4.24
N THR A 110 -12.46 11.50 -5.28
CA THR A 110 -11.20 11.29 -6.00
C THR A 110 -10.00 11.47 -5.08
N ILE A 111 -9.97 12.55 -4.29
CA ILE A 111 -8.91 12.80 -3.31
C ILE A 111 -8.86 11.68 -2.27
N THR A 112 -10.00 11.28 -1.73
CA THR A 112 -10.08 10.18 -0.74
C THR A 112 -9.46 8.90 -1.28
N LYS A 113 -9.73 8.54 -2.55
CA LYS A 113 -9.09 7.40 -3.18
C LYS A 113 -7.59 7.64 -3.38
N LEU A 114 -7.17 8.80 -3.89
CA LEU A 114 -5.75 9.09 -4.16
C LEU A 114 -4.87 9.00 -2.91
N VAL A 115 -5.35 9.51 -1.77
CA VAL A 115 -4.61 9.48 -0.49
C VAL A 115 -4.60 8.12 0.19
N THR A 116 -5.44 7.18 -0.27
CA THR A 116 -5.52 5.86 0.34
C THR A 116 -4.22 5.08 0.03
N PRO A 117 -3.54 4.49 1.01
CA PRO A 117 -2.34 3.69 0.75
C PRO A 117 -2.61 2.51 -0.19
N ARG A 118 -1.61 2.12 -0.97
CA ARG A 118 -1.73 1.15 -2.06
C ARG A 118 -0.45 0.37 -2.34
N CYS A 119 -0.58 -0.71 -3.11
CA CYS A 119 0.53 -1.38 -3.78
C CYS A 119 1.18 -0.43 -4.80
N GLY A 120 2.51 -0.56 -4.93
CA GLY A 120 3.38 0.19 -5.83
C GLY A 120 3.33 -0.25 -7.28
N ASN A 121 2.70 -1.39 -7.59
CA ASN A 121 2.56 -1.84 -8.96
C ASN A 121 1.61 -0.92 -9.76
N PRO A 122 1.94 -0.61 -11.02
CA PRO A 122 1.11 0.23 -11.89
C PRO A 122 -0.21 -0.46 -12.27
N ASP A 123 -1.29 0.32 -12.32
CA ASP A 123 -2.60 -0.16 -12.77
C ASP A 123 -2.66 -0.30 -14.29
N ILE A 124 -1.90 0.53 -15.00
CA ILE A 124 -1.84 0.56 -16.46
C ILE A 124 -0.38 0.35 -16.87
N VAL A 125 -0.12 -0.70 -17.67
CA VAL A 125 1.23 -1.02 -18.13
C VAL A 125 1.26 -0.99 -19.64
N ASN A 126 2.05 -0.06 -20.22
CA ASN A 126 2.17 0.14 -21.67
C ASN A 126 0.79 0.25 -22.36
N GLY A 127 -0.11 1.06 -21.80
CA GLY A 127 -1.47 1.28 -22.31
C GLY A 127 -2.46 0.14 -22.07
N THR A 128 -2.05 -0.95 -21.42
CA THR A 128 -2.98 -2.02 -21.00
C THR A 128 -3.49 -1.73 -19.60
N ASN A 129 -4.77 -1.37 -19.48
CA ASN A 129 -5.42 -1.14 -18.19
C ASN A 129 -5.84 -2.47 -17.55
N THR A 130 -5.27 -2.77 -16.38
CA THR A 130 -5.48 -4.03 -15.67
C THR A 130 -6.70 -4.00 -14.74
N MET A 131 -7.19 -2.81 -14.40
CA MET A 131 -8.33 -2.59 -13.51
C MET A 131 -9.67 -2.52 -14.25
N LEU A 132 -9.68 -2.74 -15.56
CA LEU A 132 -10.92 -2.77 -16.33
C LEU A 132 -11.10 -4.14 -16.98
N PRO A 133 -12.33 -4.66 -16.98
CA PRO A 133 -12.60 -5.87 -17.73
C PRO A 133 -12.26 -5.66 -19.19
N ARG A 134 -11.52 -6.61 -19.75
CA ARG A 134 -11.11 -6.56 -21.15
C ARG A 134 -12.36 -6.64 -22.02
N SER A 135 -12.81 -5.50 -22.56
CA SER A 135 -13.73 -5.52 -23.70
C SER A 135 -13.05 -6.33 -24.79
N LYS A 136 -13.65 -7.45 -25.19
CA LYS A 136 -13.13 -8.26 -26.29
C LYS A 136 -13.01 -7.34 -27.50
N LYS A 137 -11.78 -6.96 -27.88
CA LYS A 137 -11.49 -6.58 -29.26
C LYS A 137 -12.06 -7.71 -30.11
N THR A 138 -13.03 -7.36 -30.94
CA THR A 138 -13.75 -8.19 -31.90
C THR A 138 -12.79 -9.14 -32.61
N GLN A 139 -12.69 -10.37 -32.11
CA GLN A 139 -12.23 -11.51 -32.88
C GLN A 139 -13.48 -12.02 -33.58
N ASN A 140 -13.56 -11.78 -34.89
CA ASN A 140 -14.53 -12.42 -35.76
C ASN A 140 -14.43 -13.94 -35.60
N SER A 141 -15.32 -14.55 -34.82
CA SER A 141 -15.62 -15.97 -34.95
C SER A 141 -17.06 -16.23 -34.53
N SER A 142 -17.71 -16.96 -35.42
CA SER A 142 -19.10 -17.41 -35.50
C SER A 142 -19.72 -17.91 -34.19
N SER A 143 -20.91 -17.35 -33.90
CA SER A 143 -22.12 -18.00 -33.36
C SER A 143 -21.98 -19.24 -32.47
N SER A 144 -22.22 -19.06 -31.17
CA SER A 144 -22.96 -20.04 -30.35
C SER A 144 -23.66 -19.35 -29.17
N PRO A 145 -24.90 -19.73 -28.80
CA PRO A 145 -25.76 -18.91 -27.94
C PRO A 145 -25.60 -19.21 -26.43
N SER A 146 -25.76 -18.14 -25.65
CA SER A 146 -26.07 -18.10 -24.21
C SER A 146 -25.10 -18.81 -23.25
N SER A 147 -23.99 -18.15 -22.93
CA SER A 147 -23.51 -18.14 -21.55
C SER A 147 -23.64 -16.72 -21.01
N ILE A 148 -24.23 -16.58 -19.81
CA ILE A 148 -24.16 -15.32 -19.06
C ILE A 148 -22.68 -15.02 -18.90
N HIS A 149 -22.15 -14.06 -19.64
CA HIS A 149 -20.73 -13.75 -19.65
C HIS A 149 -20.37 -13.10 -18.31
N THR A 150 -19.88 -13.89 -17.36
CA THR A 150 -19.20 -13.35 -16.18
C THR A 150 -18.01 -12.56 -16.67
N VAL A 151 -18.06 -11.25 -16.47
CA VAL A 151 -16.99 -10.33 -16.78
C VAL A 151 -15.87 -10.61 -15.76
N SER A 152 -14.70 -11.05 -16.22
CA SER A 152 -13.55 -11.29 -15.34
C SER A 152 -13.02 -9.96 -14.80
N HIS A 153 -12.81 -9.86 -13.48
CA HIS A 153 -12.29 -8.65 -12.84
C HIS A 153 -10.82 -8.76 -12.46
N TYR A 154 -10.27 -9.98 -12.44
CA TYR A 154 -8.84 -10.26 -12.36
C TYR A 154 -8.12 -9.84 -13.64
N SER A 155 -6.82 -9.65 -13.51
CA SER A 155 -5.94 -9.24 -14.59
C SER A 155 -4.56 -9.87 -14.48
N PHE A 156 -3.72 -9.66 -15.48
CA PHE A 156 -2.34 -10.16 -15.53
C PHE A 156 -1.40 -9.05 -15.99
N PHE A 157 -0.13 -9.16 -15.61
CA PHE A 157 0.93 -8.35 -16.19
C PHE A 157 1.02 -8.55 -17.72
N ARG A 158 1.55 -7.55 -18.42
CA ARG A 158 1.75 -7.62 -19.87
C ARG A 158 2.57 -8.86 -20.25
N GLY A 159 2.06 -9.65 -21.19
CA GLY A 159 2.70 -10.88 -21.63
C GLY A 159 2.35 -12.12 -20.80
N ASN A 160 1.48 -11.97 -19.79
CA ASN A 160 1.06 -13.03 -18.87
C ASN A 160 2.25 -13.84 -18.33
N PRO A 161 3.27 -13.16 -17.75
CA PRO A 161 4.42 -13.84 -17.18
C PRO A 161 3.97 -14.85 -16.13
N ARG A 162 4.59 -16.03 -16.18
CA ARG A 162 4.28 -17.16 -15.33
C ARG A 162 5.55 -17.93 -15.01
N TRP A 163 5.55 -18.58 -13.86
CA TRP A 163 6.53 -19.62 -13.57
C TRP A 163 6.44 -20.73 -14.63
N PRO A 164 7.57 -21.36 -15.01
CA PRO A 164 7.56 -22.48 -15.95
C PRO A 164 6.58 -23.57 -15.50
N PRO A 165 5.88 -24.27 -16.42
CA PRO A 165 4.93 -25.32 -16.05
C PRO A 165 5.50 -26.43 -15.16
N SER A 166 6.81 -26.69 -15.25
CA SER A 166 7.53 -27.64 -14.41
C SER A 166 7.88 -27.12 -13.02
N LYS A 167 7.66 -25.84 -12.74
CA LYS A 167 8.10 -25.14 -11.52
C LYS A 167 6.90 -24.81 -10.65
N THR A 168 6.28 -25.84 -10.10
CA THR A 168 5.12 -25.74 -9.19
C THR A 168 5.52 -25.68 -7.72
N HIS A 169 6.78 -26.02 -7.39
CA HIS A 169 7.34 -25.80 -6.07
C HIS A 169 8.25 -24.57 -6.08
N LEU A 170 7.87 -23.54 -5.33
CA LEU A 170 8.61 -22.28 -5.19
C LEU A 170 9.21 -22.17 -3.80
N THR A 171 10.51 -21.93 -3.75
CA THR A 171 11.22 -21.70 -2.50
C THR A 171 11.26 -20.22 -2.16
N TYR A 172 11.06 -19.86 -0.90
CA TYR A 172 11.12 -18.47 -0.44
C TYR A 172 12.22 -18.26 0.61
N GLY A 173 12.73 -17.03 0.67
CA GLY A 173 13.70 -16.60 1.67
C GLY A 173 13.50 -15.14 2.05
N PHE A 174 14.12 -14.74 3.15
CA PHE A 174 14.01 -13.40 3.71
C PHE A 174 15.36 -12.70 3.66
N SER A 175 15.36 -11.44 3.23
CA SER A 175 16.53 -10.56 3.32
C SER A 175 16.95 -10.37 4.78
N ALA A 176 18.25 -10.15 5.00
CA ALA A 176 18.87 -10.13 6.33
C ALA A 176 18.23 -9.15 7.33
N ASN A 177 17.65 -8.05 6.84
CA ASN A 177 17.02 -7.00 7.64
C ASN A 177 15.51 -7.21 7.87
N THR A 178 14.95 -8.36 7.49
CA THR A 178 13.53 -8.66 7.67
C THR A 178 13.19 -8.74 9.17
N PRO A 179 12.20 -7.98 9.67
CA PRO A 179 11.73 -8.10 11.04
C PRO A 179 11.23 -9.53 11.35
N THR A 180 11.67 -10.09 12.47
CA THR A 180 11.33 -11.49 12.84
C THR A 180 9.83 -11.73 12.97
N ASN A 181 9.09 -10.74 13.46
CA ASN A 181 7.63 -10.79 13.57
C ASN A 181 6.90 -10.75 12.22
N ALA A 182 7.57 -10.39 11.12
CA ALA A 182 6.99 -10.43 9.78
C ALA A 182 7.08 -11.81 9.12
N ILE A 183 7.92 -12.71 9.63
CA ILE A 183 8.12 -14.04 9.05
C ILE A 183 6.83 -14.87 9.07
N ASP A 184 6.22 -15.06 10.23
CA ASP A 184 5.01 -15.91 10.34
C ASP A 184 3.81 -15.38 9.53
N PRO A 185 3.51 -14.07 9.51
CA PRO A 185 2.51 -13.49 8.59
C PRO A 185 2.75 -13.82 7.12
N VAL A 186 4.00 -13.74 6.65
CA VAL A 186 4.34 -14.07 5.25
C VAL A 186 4.18 -15.56 4.98
N VAL A 187 4.59 -16.42 5.94
CA VAL A 187 4.40 -17.87 5.82
C VAL A 187 2.92 -18.24 5.70
N ARG A 188 2.05 -17.67 6.55
CA ARG A 188 0.59 -17.89 6.44
C ARG A 188 0.00 -17.40 5.13
N ALA A 189 0.53 -16.32 4.56
CA ALA A 189 0.12 -15.86 3.25
C ALA A 189 0.50 -16.82 2.12
N PHE A 190 1.70 -17.45 2.19
CA PHE A 190 2.07 -18.54 1.29
C PHE A 190 1.16 -19.75 1.46
N GLU A 191 0.84 -20.16 2.69
CA GLU A 191 -0.07 -21.28 2.97
C GLU A 191 -1.47 -21.06 2.36
N LYS A 192 -1.98 -19.83 2.39
CA LYS A 192 -3.25 -19.48 1.74
C LYS A 192 -3.19 -19.68 0.23
N TRP A 193 -2.11 -19.23 -0.43
CA TRP A 193 -1.92 -19.47 -1.87
C TRP A 193 -1.66 -20.95 -2.18
N ASP A 194 -0.93 -21.68 -1.35
CA ASP A 194 -0.73 -23.13 -1.45
C ASP A 194 -2.10 -23.84 -1.48
N SER A 195 -2.97 -23.52 -0.52
CA SER A 195 -4.30 -24.13 -0.40
C SER A 195 -5.26 -23.80 -1.55
N ALA A 196 -5.03 -22.70 -2.27
CA ALA A 196 -5.91 -22.19 -3.30
C ALA A 196 -5.41 -22.47 -4.74
N THR A 197 -4.19 -22.99 -4.88
CA THR A 197 -3.52 -23.16 -6.18
C THR A 197 -2.87 -24.53 -6.31
N HIS A 198 -2.17 -24.76 -7.42
CA HIS A 198 -1.34 -25.95 -7.62
C HIS A 198 0.11 -25.72 -7.17
N PHE A 199 0.44 -24.52 -6.70
CA PHE A 199 1.76 -24.20 -6.19
C PHE A 199 1.93 -24.74 -4.77
N THR A 200 3.15 -25.16 -4.46
CA THR A 200 3.56 -25.44 -3.08
C THR A 200 4.74 -24.55 -2.73
N PHE A 201 4.83 -24.16 -1.46
CA PHE A 201 5.86 -23.24 -1.00
C PHE A 201 6.69 -23.84 0.15
N SER A 202 7.99 -23.61 0.13
CA SER A 202 8.84 -23.94 1.28
C SER A 202 9.97 -22.94 1.46
N ARG A 203 10.49 -22.83 2.68
CA ARG A 203 11.66 -21.99 2.93
C ARG A 203 12.89 -22.62 2.28
N ALA A 204 13.66 -21.83 1.54
CA ALA A 204 14.93 -22.29 0.96
C ALA A 204 15.93 -22.71 2.05
N GLN A 205 16.75 -23.70 1.74
CA GLN A 205 17.87 -24.08 2.60
C GLN A 205 18.95 -22.98 2.58
N ASN A 206 19.74 -22.87 3.64
CA ASN A 206 20.72 -21.79 3.82
C ASN A 206 21.76 -21.66 2.69
N ASN A 207 22.01 -22.73 1.93
CA ASN A 207 22.94 -22.78 0.81
C ASN A 207 22.26 -22.63 -0.57
N GLN A 208 20.95 -22.37 -0.62
CA GLN A 208 20.19 -22.24 -1.85
C GLN A 208 19.72 -20.80 -2.04
N ARG A 209 19.83 -20.30 -3.28
CA ARG A 209 19.16 -19.07 -3.67
C ARG A 209 17.66 -19.38 -3.79
N PRO A 210 16.78 -18.73 -3.01
CA PRO A 210 15.35 -18.95 -3.14
C PRO A 210 14.83 -18.43 -4.48
N ASP A 211 13.72 -18.98 -4.94
CA ASP A 211 12.97 -18.47 -6.09
C ASP A 211 12.33 -17.11 -5.76
N LEU A 212 11.86 -16.96 -4.52
CA LEU A 212 11.15 -15.78 -4.01
C LEU A 212 11.95 -15.14 -2.86
N VAL A 213 12.22 -13.84 -2.95
CA VAL A 213 12.96 -13.09 -1.92
C VAL A 213 12.07 -11.98 -1.35
N ILE A 214 11.84 -12.04 -0.05
CA ILE A 214 11.04 -11.07 0.68
C ILE A 214 11.96 -10.15 1.47
N GLY A 215 11.77 -8.84 1.34
CA GLY A 215 12.62 -7.85 1.99
C GLY A 215 11.85 -6.63 2.50
N PHE A 216 12.51 -5.87 3.37
CA PHE A 216 12.03 -4.61 3.92
C PHE A 216 13.00 -3.52 3.49
N HIS A 217 12.53 -2.55 2.71
CA HIS A 217 13.38 -1.54 2.09
C HIS A 217 12.87 -0.13 2.42
N ARG A 218 13.69 0.90 2.16
CA ARG A 218 13.34 2.30 2.35
C ARG A 218 13.71 3.08 1.11
N ARG A 219 12.86 4.01 0.70
CA ARG A 219 13.16 4.97 -0.37
C ARG A 219 13.70 4.27 -1.61
N ASP A 220 14.71 4.85 -2.27
CA ASP A 220 15.44 4.16 -3.32
C ASP A 220 16.22 2.97 -2.74
N HIS A 221 15.98 1.81 -3.33
CA HIS A 221 16.59 0.54 -2.96
C HIS A 221 17.09 -0.24 -4.19
N GLY A 222 17.36 0.47 -5.29
CA GLY A 222 18.14 -0.05 -6.42
C GLY A 222 17.37 -0.93 -7.42
N ASP A 223 16.05 -1.00 -7.32
CA ASP A 223 15.19 -1.76 -8.24
C ASP A 223 14.39 -0.88 -9.22
N GLY A 224 14.58 0.44 -9.16
CA GLY A 224 13.88 1.41 -10.02
C GLY A 224 12.46 1.76 -9.55
N ALA A 225 12.01 1.23 -8.42
CA ALA A 225 10.71 1.52 -7.81
C ALA A 225 10.89 2.03 -6.36
N PRO A 226 11.36 3.27 -6.17
CA PRO A 226 11.62 3.80 -4.82
C PRO A 226 10.33 3.94 -4.01
N PHE A 227 10.39 3.64 -2.71
CA PHE A 227 9.30 3.94 -1.78
C PHE A 227 9.23 5.45 -1.43
N ASP A 228 8.06 5.91 -1.00
CA ASP A 228 7.74 7.31 -0.74
C ASP A 228 7.73 7.70 0.74
N GLY A 229 7.96 6.73 1.65
CA GLY A 229 7.92 6.94 3.09
C GLY A 229 6.54 6.61 3.66
N PRO A 230 6.14 7.16 4.82
CA PRO A 230 4.88 6.77 5.45
C PRO A 230 3.62 7.13 4.65
N GLY A 231 2.75 6.15 4.44
CA GLY A 231 1.59 6.23 3.55
C GLY A 231 1.98 6.06 2.08
N GLY A 232 1.01 6.17 1.18
CA GLY A 232 1.31 6.05 -0.26
C GLY A 232 1.60 4.61 -0.66
N THR A 233 2.84 4.33 -1.07
CA THR A 233 3.25 3.02 -1.59
C THR A 233 3.76 2.12 -0.46
N ILE A 234 2.95 1.16 -0.05
CA ILE A 234 3.24 0.36 1.16
C ILE A 234 4.12 -0.87 0.90
N ALA A 235 4.10 -1.35 -0.34
CA ALA A 235 4.81 -2.54 -0.80
C ALA A 235 4.74 -2.63 -2.33
N HIS A 236 5.60 -3.46 -2.91
CA HIS A 236 5.48 -3.94 -4.29
C HIS A 236 6.16 -5.29 -4.48
N ALA A 237 5.74 -6.01 -5.51
CA ALA A 237 6.34 -7.27 -5.92
C ALA A 237 6.42 -7.37 -7.45
N PHE A 238 7.40 -8.14 -7.91
CA PHE A 238 7.69 -8.30 -9.32
C PHE A 238 7.02 -9.55 -9.89
N ALA A 239 6.56 -9.45 -11.13
CA ALA A 239 5.95 -10.57 -11.84
C ALA A 239 6.95 -11.74 -12.03
N PRO A 240 6.47 -12.97 -12.28
CA PRO A 240 7.33 -14.10 -12.58
C PRO A 240 8.31 -13.82 -13.75
N THR A 241 9.54 -14.31 -13.72
CA THR A 241 10.18 -15.13 -12.69
C THR A 241 11.15 -14.33 -11.82
N ASP A 242 10.92 -13.02 -11.64
CA ASP A 242 11.83 -12.15 -10.89
C ASP A 242 11.88 -12.55 -9.40
N GLY A 243 10.72 -12.74 -8.79
CA GLY A 243 10.58 -13.32 -7.45
C GLY A 243 10.82 -12.36 -6.29
N ARG A 244 11.08 -11.08 -6.53
CA ARG A 244 11.25 -10.09 -5.45
C ARG A 244 9.93 -9.53 -4.96
N PHE A 245 9.80 -9.42 -3.64
CA PHE A 245 8.70 -8.77 -2.92
C PHE A 245 9.28 -7.88 -1.82
N HIS A 246 8.99 -6.58 -1.88
CA HIS A 246 9.48 -5.59 -0.94
C HIS A 246 8.33 -4.94 -0.16
N TYR A 247 8.47 -4.88 1.16
CA TYR A 247 7.71 -4.01 2.03
C TYR A 247 8.41 -2.65 2.16
N ASP A 248 7.63 -1.56 2.25
CA ASP A 248 8.18 -0.30 2.75
C ASP A 248 8.36 -0.39 4.27
N SER A 249 9.61 -0.37 4.71
CA SER A 249 9.96 -0.42 6.13
C SER A 249 9.76 0.89 6.87
N GLU A 250 9.40 1.98 6.18
CA GLU A 250 8.97 3.23 6.81
C GLU A 250 7.51 3.20 7.28
N GLU A 251 6.78 2.14 6.92
CA GLU A 251 5.41 1.95 7.33
C GLU A 251 5.26 1.37 8.73
N THR A 252 4.09 1.63 9.33
CA THR A 252 3.73 1.00 10.61
C THR A 252 3.08 -0.34 10.33
N TRP A 253 3.79 -1.42 10.66
CA TRP A 253 3.36 -2.79 10.44
C TRP A 253 2.80 -3.43 11.71
N SER A 254 1.79 -4.28 11.55
CA SER A 254 1.20 -5.06 12.64
C SER A 254 0.94 -6.50 12.20
N ILE A 255 1.14 -7.42 13.13
CA ILE A 255 0.80 -8.85 12.96
C ILE A 255 -0.68 -9.16 13.25
N ALA A 256 -1.39 -8.22 13.86
CA ALA A 256 -2.80 -8.31 14.21
C ALA A 256 -3.57 -7.10 13.64
N PRO A 257 -4.91 -7.17 13.49
CA PRO A 257 -5.72 -6.02 13.08
C PRO A 257 -5.47 -4.82 14.01
N ASN A 258 -5.06 -3.69 13.44
CA ASN A 258 -4.75 -2.47 14.18
C ASN A 258 -5.08 -1.26 13.30
N ALA A 259 -5.99 -0.39 13.76
CA ALA A 259 -6.47 0.76 13.00
C ALA A 259 -5.36 1.73 12.53
N ASN A 260 -4.21 1.73 13.21
CA ASN A 260 -3.09 2.64 12.93
C ASN A 260 -1.94 1.99 12.16
N ALA A 261 -2.04 0.70 11.81
CA ALA A 261 -0.98 -0.06 11.15
C ALA A 261 -1.50 -0.91 9.98
N PHE A 262 -0.62 -1.22 9.03
CA PHE A 262 -0.92 -2.17 7.97
C PHE A 262 -0.74 -3.60 8.48
N HIS A 263 -1.68 -4.46 8.11
CA HIS A 263 -1.64 -5.86 8.49
C HIS A 263 -0.66 -6.62 7.59
N LEU A 264 0.43 -7.14 8.16
CA LEU A 264 1.54 -7.76 7.44
C LEU A 264 1.08 -8.89 6.51
N GLU A 265 0.21 -9.77 7.00
CA GLU A 265 -0.29 -10.92 6.25
C GLU A 265 -1.20 -10.49 5.09
N THR A 266 -2.01 -9.43 5.26
CA THR A 266 -2.86 -8.91 4.18
C THR A 266 -2.01 -8.42 3.02
N VAL A 267 -0.97 -7.65 3.32
CA VAL A 267 -0.07 -7.12 2.29
C VAL A 267 0.76 -8.26 1.69
N ALA A 268 1.27 -9.20 2.48
CA ALA A 268 1.94 -10.39 1.96
C ALA A 268 1.05 -11.15 0.96
N LEU A 269 -0.21 -11.38 1.32
CA LEU A 269 -1.15 -12.14 0.50
C LEU A 269 -1.40 -11.46 -0.85
N HIS A 270 -1.49 -10.12 -0.87
CA HIS A 270 -1.58 -9.33 -2.10
C HIS A 270 -0.32 -9.49 -2.97
N GLU A 271 0.84 -9.23 -2.38
CA GLU A 271 2.10 -9.15 -3.13
C GLU A 271 2.56 -10.53 -3.62
N ILE A 272 2.23 -11.61 -2.91
CA ILE A 272 2.43 -12.98 -3.40
C ILE A 272 1.57 -13.25 -4.65
N GLY A 273 0.37 -12.66 -4.76
CA GLY A 273 -0.42 -12.76 -5.99
C GLY A 273 0.34 -12.20 -7.21
N HIS A 274 1.09 -11.10 -7.04
CA HIS A 274 1.98 -10.58 -8.07
C HIS A 274 3.18 -11.49 -8.34
N LEU A 275 3.78 -12.08 -7.31
CA LEU A 275 4.85 -13.10 -7.47
C LEU A 275 4.37 -14.32 -8.28
N LEU A 276 3.06 -14.56 -8.34
CA LEU A 276 2.43 -15.61 -9.15
C LEU A 276 1.86 -15.09 -10.48
N GLY A 277 2.00 -13.80 -10.78
CA GLY A 277 1.67 -13.21 -12.09
C GLY A 277 0.29 -12.56 -12.20
N LEU A 278 -0.47 -12.47 -11.10
CA LEU A 278 -1.72 -11.71 -11.07
C LEU A 278 -1.43 -10.21 -11.12
N GLY A 279 -2.23 -9.46 -11.88
CA GLY A 279 -2.30 -8.00 -11.81
C GLY A 279 -3.35 -7.55 -10.79
N HIS A 280 -3.60 -6.25 -10.73
CA HIS A 280 -4.63 -5.73 -9.82
C HIS A 280 -6.05 -6.09 -10.27
N SER A 281 -6.93 -6.32 -9.30
CA SER A 281 -8.36 -6.55 -9.52
C SER A 281 -9.16 -5.28 -9.34
N SER A 282 -10.24 -5.15 -10.12
CA SER A 282 -11.23 -4.07 -9.98
C SER A 282 -12.25 -4.28 -8.87
N VAL A 283 -12.24 -5.45 -8.20
CA VAL A 283 -13.17 -5.77 -7.12
C VAL A 283 -12.57 -5.34 -5.78
N GLU A 284 -13.17 -4.35 -5.12
CA GLU A 284 -12.64 -3.79 -3.86
C GLU A 284 -12.44 -4.84 -2.75
N GLY A 285 -13.28 -5.90 -2.72
CA GLY A 285 -13.16 -7.02 -1.80
C GLY A 285 -12.06 -8.03 -2.12
N ALA A 286 -11.50 -8.01 -3.33
CA ALA A 286 -10.44 -8.92 -3.74
C ALA A 286 -9.12 -8.61 -3.02
N ILE A 287 -8.29 -9.64 -2.82
CA ILE A 287 -6.95 -9.39 -2.28
C ILE A 287 -6.14 -8.58 -3.26
N MET A 288 -6.28 -8.84 -4.57
CA MET A 288 -5.56 -8.11 -5.62
C MET A 288 -6.07 -6.70 -5.90
N TYR A 289 -7.04 -6.18 -5.14
CA TYR A 289 -7.38 -4.76 -5.24
C TYR A 289 -6.22 -3.89 -4.74
N ALA A 290 -5.77 -2.94 -5.56
CA ALA A 290 -4.54 -2.19 -5.35
C ALA A 290 -4.46 -1.43 -4.01
N ARG A 291 -5.60 -1.07 -3.41
CA ARG A 291 -5.67 -0.22 -2.21
C ARG A 291 -5.87 -1.05 -0.94
N ILE A 292 -5.05 -0.78 0.07
CA ILE A 292 -5.08 -1.47 1.36
C ILE A 292 -5.00 -0.42 2.46
N GLN A 293 -6.09 -0.27 3.22
CA GLN A 293 -6.13 0.67 4.35
C GLN A 293 -5.48 0.09 5.60
N ARG A 294 -5.02 0.98 6.49
CA ARG A 294 -4.60 0.59 7.85
C ARG A 294 -5.78 -0.06 8.57
N GLY A 295 -5.50 -1.07 9.39
CA GLY A 295 -6.53 -1.87 10.08
C GLY A 295 -7.30 -2.85 9.19
N ALA A 296 -7.19 -2.77 7.86
CA ALA A 296 -7.87 -3.70 6.97
C ALA A 296 -7.24 -5.09 7.04
N THR A 297 -8.10 -6.09 7.14
CA THR A 297 -7.73 -7.49 6.91
C THR A 297 -8.54 -8.04 5.75
N LYS A 298 -7.89 -8.81 4.88
CA LYS A 298 -8.51 -9.45 3.72
C LYS A 298 -8.05 -10.90 3.61
N ASN A 299 -8.80 -11.67 2.85
CA ASN A 299 -8.47 -13.02 2.46
C ASN A 299 -8.67 -13.18 0.94
N LEU A 300 -8.32 -14.34 0.38
CA LEU A 300 -8.52 -14.63 -1.04
C LEU A 300 -10.01 -14.52 -1.39
N HIS A 301 -10.31 -13.78 -2.44
CA HIS A 301 -11.63 -13.67 -3.04
C HIS A 301 -11.76 -14.63 -4.22
N ALA A 302 -13.01 -14.92 -4.62
CA ALA A 302 -13.28 -15.79 -5.76
C ALA A 302 -12.64 -15.29 -7.06
N ASP A 303 -12.54 -13.98 -7.24
CA ASP A 303 -11.88 -13.34 -8.39
C ASP A 303 -10.37 -13.64 -8.43
N ASP A 304 -9.70 -13.63 -7.27
CA ASP A 304 -8.27 -13.95 -7.17
C ASP A 304 -8.01 -15.42 -7.53
N ILE A 305 -8.84 -16.32 -6.99
CA ILE A 305 -8.76 -17.77 -7.23
C ILE A 305 -9.10 -18.10 -8.70
N GLN A 306 -10.06 -17.39 -9.30
CA GLN A 306 -10.37 -17.58 -10.71
C GLN A 306 -9.23 -17.08 -11.60
N GLY A 307 -8.63 -15.94 -11.27
CA GLY A 307 -7.51 -15.38 -12.02
C GLY A 307 -6.32 -16.34 -12.06
N ILE A 308 -5.93 -16.91 -10.92
CA ILE A 308 -4.78 -17.80 -10.85
C ILE A 308 -5.03 -19.12 -11.61
N ARG A 309 -6.24 -19.67 -11.51
CA ARG A 309 -6.66 -20.84 -12.28
C ARG A 309 -6.58 -20.62 -13.79
N VAL A 310 -7.03 -19.45 -14.24
CA VAL A 310 -6.96 -19.07 -15.67
C VAL A 310 -5.53 -18.85 -16.13
N LEU A 311 -4.66 -18.24 -15.32
CA LEU A 311 -3.27 -18.00 -15.70
C LEU A 311 -2.47 -19.31 -15.89
N TYR A 312 -2.74 -20.29 -15.03
CA TYR A 312 -2.00 -21.56 -14.99
C TYR A 312 -2.73 -22.76 -15.58
N ASN A 313 -3.97 -22.58 -16.05
CA ASN A 313 -4.85 -23.62 -16.59
C ASN A 313 -5.08 -24.78 -15.61
N VAL A 314 -5.46 -24.45 -14.37
CA VAL A 314 -5.75 -25.42 -13.29
C VAL A 314 -7.15 -25.25 -12.70
#